data_AF-A0A943PYI7-F1
#
_entry.id   AF-A0A943PYI7-F1
#
_cell.length_a   1.000
_cell.length_b   1.000
_cell.length_c   1.000
_cell.angle_alpha   90.00
_cell.angle_beta   90.00
_cell.angle_gamma   90.00
#
_symmetry.space_group_name_H-M   'P 1'
#
loop_
_entity.id
_entity.type
_entity.pdbx_description
1 polymer ?
#
loop_
_entity_poly.entity_id
_entity_poly.type
_entity_poly.pdbx_seq_one_letter_code
_entity_poly.pdbx_strand_id
1 'polypeptide(L)'
;MQNSYILINKNDEVLSFYYGEERSIYCKKIGTDNYTISNKVIQNVTEYFTVDIGPNKEIYIICQNYNGDVILCKLEEDGFKQKILFKNKSEMPESILFYPIFFKGNMSLIYNNSSLNNNFLSIRTLVGGKNWSDVENIDTFSILPNNILNMYKINQDNIVIAYQKKAKDIQIGYKEIINGSISNFVTIHKTGYQIVDYSFISFKNVIHYVYIIKSLFSSQVIYRKKDENGISSPIILFEGQKIKSCNINLLNNSLYCSFIVNSTLYYCQSDDFGRAFSSISKYRRLLSQDIIKAKFISSNNIENSCINEVYIDSKNTLNIYLLPDILPNLFSKREDINQNINSTNIDNQEKFITNLNNQFTNNVDNVNENSYNNMKSNKFKNIVALENDFMANFNLEEFSKYNINKESNGYIEKDFNKVNNMDSDINNNVILENRFKMLNEQLNEKNSQILKLNDIIQNKNNEHINIQMGLREKIKNVENENNNLLKKLEKLEKKIENLKDINKPIKLENENTNSKSKEITSYEK
;
A
#
# COMPACT_ATOMS: atom_id res chain seq x y z
N MET A 1 11.08 2.20 -12.28
CA MET A 1 9.99 2.09 -11.28
C MET A 1 8.90 1.28 -11.92
N GLN A 2 8.37 0.28 -11.22
CA GLN A 2 7.28 -0.55 -11.73
C GLN A 2 5.97 0.22 -11.58
N ASN A 3 5.25 0.42 -12.68
CA ASN A 3 3.96 1.09 -12.61
C ASN A 3 2.92 0.15 -11.97
N SER A 4 2.07 0.72 -11.13
CA SER A 4 0.94 0.02 -10.52
C SER A 4 -0.24 0.98 -10.43
N TYR A 5 -1.44 0.45 -10.61
CA TYR A 5 -2.67 1.22 -10.65
C TYR A 5 -3.73 0.56 -9.78
N ILE A 6 -4.41 1.37 -8.98
CA ILE A 6 -5.67 1.03 -8.34
C ILE A 6 -6.78 1.76 -9.09
N LEU A 7 -7.78 1.02 -9.53
CA LEU A 7 -8.91 1.55 -10.28
C LEU A 7 -10.22 1.16 -9.61
N ILE A 8 -11.11 2.13 -9.41
CA ILE A 8 -12.52 1.89 -9.08
C ILE A 8 -13.34 2.04 -10.35
N ASN A 9 -13.97 0.95 -10.79
CA ASN A 9 -14.75 0.97 -12.02
C ASN A 9 -16.16 1.56 -11.78
N LYS A 10 -16.96 1.66 -12.85
CA LYS A 10 -18.34 2.19 -12.79
C LYS A 10 -19.30 1.41 -11.89
N ASN A 11 -18.95 0.18 -11.51
CA ASN A 11 -19.73 -0.72 -10.65
C ASN A 11 -19.18 -0.78 -9.21
N ASP A 12 -18.31 0.17 -8.84
CA ASP A 12 -17.61 0.24 -7.55
C ASP A 12 -16.76 -1.00 -7.25
N GLU A 13 -16.25 -1.68 -8.29
CA GLU A 13 -15.28 -2.76 -8.13
C GLU A 13 -13.87 -2.19 -8.12
N VAL A 14 -13.07 -2.66 -7.16
CA VAL A 14 -11.65 -2.29 -7.03
C VAL A 14 -10.80 -3.28 -7.83
N LEU A 15 -10.12 -2.75 -8.83
CA LEU A 15 -9.17 -3.46 -9.68
C LEU A 15 -7.75 -2.97 -9.37
N SER A 16 -6.80 -3.90 -9.31
CA SER A 16 -5.39 -3.60 -9.15
C SER A 16 -4.63 -4.10 -10.37
N PHE A 17 -3.97 -3.19 -11.08
CA PHE A 17 -3.13 -3.52 -12.23
C PHE A 17 -1.67 -3.38 -11.85
N TYR A 18 -0.89 -4.42 -12.14
CA TYR A 18 0.53 -4.45 -11.81
C TYR A 18 1.27 -5.27 -12.85
N TYR A 19 2.52 -4.89 -13.10
CA TYR A 19 3.45 -5.74 -13.83
C TYR A 19 3.86 -6.91 -12.93
N GLY A 20 4.03 -8.10 -13.46
CA GLY A 20 4.33 -9.28 -12.65
C GLY A 20 5.33 -10.20 -13.32
N GLU A 21 5.31 -11.46 -12.91
CA GLU A 21 6.14 -12.52 -13.47
C GLU A 21 5.88 -12.70 -14.97
N GLU A 22 6.83 -13.34 -15.66
CA GLU A 22 6.75 -13.63 -17.10
C GLU A 22 6.56 -12.39 -17.98
N ARG A 23 7.09 -11.24 -17.55
CA ARG A 23 7.06 -9.99 -18.32
C ARG A 23 5.65 -9.61 -18.77
N SER A 24 4.71 -9.73 -17.83
CA SER A 24 3.28 -9.64 -18.09
C SER A 24 2.61 -8.60 -17.21
N ILE A 25 1.53 -8.01 -17.71
CA ILE A 25 0.64 -7.16 -16.92
C ILE A 25 -0.51 -8.03 -16.41
N TYR A 26 -0.82 -7.88 -15.13
CA TYR A 26 -1.91 -8.59 -14.46
C TYR A 26 -2.97 -7.60 -13.97
N CYS A 27 -4.20 -8.09 -13.87
CA CYS A 27 -5.32 -7.43 -13.21
C CYS A 27 -5.82 -8.32 -12.09
N LYS A 28 -5.75 -7.82 -10.86
CA LYS A 28 -6.25 -8.49 -9.66
C LYS A 28 -7.52 -7.80 -9.20
N LYS A 29 -8.57 -8.57 -8.96
CA LYS A 29 -9.84 -8.10 -8.37
C LYS A 29 -10.21 -8.95 -7.17
N ILE A 30 -11.05 -8.40 -6.29
CA ILE A 30 -11.69 -9.20 -5.24
C ILE A 30 -12.89 -9.90 -5.89
N GLY A 31 -12.91 -11.24 -5.87
CA GLY A 31 -14.04 -12.04 -6.33
C GLY A 31 -15.19 -12.06 -5.32
N THR A 32 -16.33 -12.64 -5.72
CA THR A 32 -17.55 -12.74 -4.89
C THR A 32 -17.32 -13.46 -3.56
N ASP A 33 -16.36 -14.38 -3.52
CA ASP A 33 -16.06 -15.24 -2.37
C ASP A 33 -14.87 -14.70 -1.54
N ASN A 34 -14.51 -13.44 -1.73
CA ASN A 34 -13.30 -12.79 -1.16
C ASN A 34 -11.96 -13.36 -1.61
N TYR A 35 -11.95 -14.36 -2.48
CA TYR A 35 -10.75 -14.77 -3.19
C TYR A 35 -10.35 -13.72 -4.22
N THR A 36 -9.06 -13.38 -4.24
CA THR A 36 -8.55 -12.49 -5.26
C THR A 36 -8.30 -13.25 -6.56
N ILE A 37 -9.00 -12.87 -7.62
CA ILE A 37 -8.79 -13.41 -8.96
C ILE A 37 -7.73 -12.54 -9.63
N SER A 38 -6.60 -13.14 -10.01
CA SER A 38 -5.57 -12.48 -10.82
C SER A 38 -5.63 -13.01 -12.25
N ASN A 39 -5.96 -12.13 -13.19
CA ASN A 39 -6.03 -12.43 -14.60
C ASN A 39 -4.85 -11.79 -15.31
N LYS A 40 -4.14 -12.58 -16.12
CA LYS A 40 -3.11 -12.05 -17.03
C LYS A 40 -3.80 -11.23 -18.12
N VAL A 41 -3.41 -9.97 -18.27
CA VAL A 41 -3.94 -9.04 -19.28
C VAL A 41 -3.23 -9.24 -20.60
N ILE A 42 -1.89 -9.21 -20.55
CA ILE A 42 -1.00 -9.30 -21.72
C ILE A 42 0.39 -9.74 -21.27
N GLN A 43 1.11 -10.43 -22.15
CA GLN A 43 2.46 -10.99 -21.91
C GLN A 43 3.48 -10.42 -22.88
N ASN A 44 4.77 -10.57 -22.55
CA ASN A 44 5.91 -10.11 -23.35
C ASN A 44 5.88 -8.61 -23.64
N VAL A 45 5.56 -7.84 -22.60
CA VAL A 45 5.52 -6.38 -22.62
C VAL A 45 6.49 -5.78 -21.62
N THR A 46 6.82 -4.51 -21.80
CA THR A 46 7.66 -3.76 -20.85
C THR A 46 6.87 -3.45 -19.57
N GLU A 47 7.58 -3.12 -18.49
CA GLU A 47 7.00 -2.72 -17.20
C GLU A 47 6.32 -1.33 -17.24
N TYR A 48 6.47 -0.60 -18.35
CA TYR A 48 5.90 0.73 -18.54
C TYR A 48 4.54 0.62 -19.21
N PHE A 49 3.49 0.74 -18.40
CA PHE A 49 2.12 0.77 -18.87
C PHE A 49 1.29 1.85 -18.17
N THR A 50 0.21 2.23 -18.84
CA THR A 50 -0.79 3.16 -18.33
C THR A 50 -2.15 2.52 -18.36
N VAL A 51 -2.85 2.56 -17.22
CA VAL A 51 -4.28 2.23 -17.13
C VAL A 51 -5.05 3.54 -17.18
N ASP A 52 -6.17 3.56 -17.91
CA ASP A 52 -7.00 4.75 -18.00
C ASP A 52 -8.46 4.40 -18.27
N ILE A 53 -9.35 5.34 -17.98
CA ILE A 53 -10.77 5.28 -18.25
C ILE A 53 -11.08 6.19 -19.44
N GLY A 54 -11.61 5.62 -20.52
CA GLY A 54 -12.05 6.42 -21.67
C GLY A 54 -13.44 7.04 -21.49
N PRO A 55 -13.91 7.80 -22.49
CA PRO A 55 -15.13 8.60 -22.39
C PRO A 55 -16.39 7.81 -22.00
N ASN A 56 -16.49 6.56 -22.43
CA ASN A 56 -17.65 5.68 -22.15
C ASN A 56 -17.47 4.82 -20.89
N LYS A 57 -16.58 5.23 -19.98
CA LYS A 57 -16.17 4.46 -18.78
C LYS A 57 -15.57 3.08 -19.10
N GLU A 58 -14.95 2.97 -20.26
CA GLU A 58 -14.24 1.76 -20.71
C GLU A 58 -12.82 1.77 -20.15
N ILE A 59 -12.32 0.61 -19.73
CA ILE A 59 -10.97 0.48 -19.17
C ILE A 59 -10.00 0.17 -20.31
N TYR A 60 -8.98 1.01 -20.44
CA TYR A 60 -7.90 0.87 -21.40
C TYR A 60 -6.58 0.67 -20.69
N ILE A 61 -5.71 -0.13 -21.31
CA ILE A 61 -4.33 -0.30 -20.92
C ILE A 61 -3.48 -0.01 -22.15
N ILE A 62 -2.49 0.85 -22.00
CA ILE A 62 -1.50 1.13 -23.04
C ILE A 62 -0.15 0.67 -22.56
N CYS A 63 0.50 -0.16 -23.35
CA CYS A 63 1.81 -0.70 -23.06
C CYS A 63 2.61 -0.88 -24.35
N GLN A 64 3.87 -1.24 -24.19
CA GLN A 64 4.78 -1.51 -25.30
C GLN A 64 5.26 -2.96 -25.22
N ASN A 65 5.34 -3.65 -26.36
CA ASN A 65 6.05 -4.93 -26.42
C ASN A 65 7.57 -4.71 -26.53
N TYR A 66 8.36 -5.79 -26.44
CA TYR A 66 9.83 -5.69 -26.58
C TYR A 66 10.32 -5.37 -28.00
N ASN A 67 9.44 -5.42 -29.01
CA ASN A 67 9.75 -4.93 -30.36
C ASN A 67 9.52 -3.40 -30.48
N GLY A 68 8.99 -2.78 -29.43
CA GLY A 68 8.66 -1.36 -29.37
C GLY A 68 7.25 -1.02 -29.87
N ASP A 69 6.47 -1.99 -30.31
CA ASP A 69 5.11 -1.74 -30.79
C ASP A 69 4.22 -1.27 -29.65
N VAL A 70 3.41 -0.24 -29.91
CA VAL A 70 2.47 0.30 -28.93
C VAL A 70 1.15 -0.46 -29.05
N ILE A 71 0.69 -1.01 -27.93
CA ILE A 71 -0.47 -1.88 -27.84
C ILE A 71 -1.52 -1.22 -26.94
N LEU A 72 -2.76 -1.23 -27.41
CA LEU A 72 -3.94 -0.92 -26.63
C LEU A 72 -4.64 -2.22 -26.23
N CYS A 73 -4.83 -2.45 -24.94
CA CYS A 73 -5.73 -3.46 -24.42
C CYS A 73 -7.03 -2.79 -23.94
N LYS A 74 -8.18 -3.29 -24.37
CA LYS A 74 -9.50 -2.80 -23.94
C LYS A 74 -10.22 -3.92 -23.19
N LEU A 75 -10.77 -3.62 -22.03
CA LEU A 75 -11.64 -4.57 -21.32
C LEU A 75 -12.99 -4.70 -22.04
N GLU A 76 -13.34 -5.91 -22.44
CA GLU A 76 -14.64 -6.32 -23.00
C GLU A 76 -15.25 -7.45 -22.16
N GLU A 77 -16.43 -7.96 -22.54
CA GLU A 77 -17.15 -8.99 -21.78
C GLU A 77 -16.32 -10.28 -21.59
N ASP A 78 -15.60 -10.71 -22.64
CA ASP A 78 -14.75 -11.91 -22.62
C ASP A 78 -13.31 -11.63 -22.10
N GLY A 79 -13.06 -10.46 -21.52
CA GLY A 79 -11.73 -10.04 -21.06
C GLY A 79 -11.06 -9.02 -21.96
N PHE A 80 -9.72 -8.95 -21.91
CA PHE A 80 -8.96 -7.90 -22.59
C PHE A 80 -8.70 -8.22 -24.07
N LYS A 81 -9.27 -7.42 -24.99
CA LYS A 81 -8.91 -7.44 -26.41
C LYS A 81 -7.71 -6.55 -26.68
N GLN A 82 -6.83 -6.97 -27.59
CA GLN A 82 -5.58 -6.29 -27.90
C GLN A 82 -5.62 -5.73 -29.33
N LYS A 83 -5.10 -4.50 -29.50
CA LYS A 83 -4.93 -3.85 -30.79
C LYS A 83 -3.58 -3.14 -30.82
N ILE A 84 -2.79 -3.41 -31.86
CA ILE A 84 -1.56 -2.63 -32.12
C ILE A 84 -1.97 -1.25 -32.63
N LEU A 85 -1.54 -0.20 -31.93
CA LEU A 85 -1.81 1.19 -32.30
C LEU A 85 -0.88 1.65 -33.43
N PHE A 86 0.42 1.35 -33.31
CA PHE A 86 1.39 1.49 -34.40
C PHE A 86 2.62 0.64 -34.11
N LYS A 87 3.30 0.24 -35.19
CA LYS A 87 4.53 -0.54 -35.12
C LYS A 87 5.74 0.36 -34.92
N ASN A 88 6.66 -0.08 -34.07
CA ASN A 88 7.96 0.56 -34.00
C ASN A 88 8.82 0.17 -35.21
N LYS A 89 9.64 1.11 -35.67
CA LYS A 89 10.57 0.91 -36.80
C LYS A 89 12.04 0.91 -36.38
N SER A 90 12.32 1.25 -35.12
CA SER A 90 13.69 1.20 -34.57
C SER A 90 14.11 -0.25 -34.33
N GLU A 91 15.33 -0.60 -34.72
CA GLU A 91 15.95 -1.90 -34.42
C GLU A 91 16.19 -2.08 -32.91
N MET A 92 16.41 -0.98 -32.18
CA MET A 92 16.58 -0.96 -30.73
C MET A 92 15.55 -0.01 -30.11
N PRO A 93 14.35 -0.51 -29.76
CA PRO A 93 13.33 0.30 -29.11
C PRO A 93 13.73 0.68 -27.69
N GLU A 94 13.60 1.96 -27.37
CA GLU A 94 13.54 2.41 -25.98
C GLU A 94 12.18 2.03 -25.38
N SER A 95 12.19 1.68 -24.09
CA SER A 95 10.96 1.45 -23.34
C SER A 95 10.31 2.79 -22.97
N ILE A 96 9.12 3.04 -23.52
CA ILE A 96 8.43 4.33 -23.41
C ILE A 96 7.11 4.16 -22.66
N LEU A 97 6.85 5.06 -21.70
CA LEU A 97 5.55 5.19 -21.05
C LEU A 97 4.66 6.16 -21.82
N PHE A 98 3.47 5.70 -22.21
CA PHE A 98 2.50 6.48 -22.97
C PHE A 98 1.30 6.87 -22.11
N TYR A 99 0.91 8.14 -22.17
CA TYR A 99 -0.27 8.67 -21.49
C TYR A 99 -1.37 9.00 -22.50
N PRO A 100 -2.52 8.31 -22.48
CA PRO A 100 -3.61 8.58 -23.39
C PRO A 100 -4.44 9.81 -22.98
N ILE A 101 -4.85 10.57 -23.98
CA ILE A 101 -5.86 11.63 -23.89
C ILE A 101 -6.95 11.32 -24.90
N PHE A 102 -8.20 11.38 -24.45
CA PHE A 102 -9.35 11.23 -25.33
C PHE A 102 -10.08 12.56 -25.39
N PHE A 103 -10.14 13.16 -26.58
CA PHE A 103 -10.76 14.47 -26.77
C PHE A 103 -11.48 14.55 -28.11
N LYS A 104 -12.78 14.90 -28.10
CA LYS A 104 -13.63 15.05 -29.30
C LYS A 104 -13.50 13.91 -30.32
N GLY A 105 -13.45 12.66 -29.84
CA GLY A 105 -13.33 11.46 -30.67
C GLY A 105 -11.92 11.15 -31.19
N ASN A 106 -10.93 11.99 -30.85
CA ASN A 106 -9.51 11.73 -31.11
C ASN A 106 -8.85 11.08 -29.89
N MET A 107 -7.78 10.33 -30.14
CA MET A 107 -6.91 9.77 -29.10
C MET A 107 -5.51 10.32 -29.29
N SER A 108 -4.99 11.05 -28.31
CA SER A 108 -3.60 11.50 -28.29
C SER A 108 -2.78 10.67 -27.32
N LEU A 109 -1.52 10.42 -27.65
CA LEU A 109 -0.55 9.82 -26.75
C LEU A 109 0.52 10.84 -26.43
N ILE A 110 0.74 11.09 -25.14
CA ILE A 110 1.85 11.89 -24.65
C ILE A 110 2.91 10.96 -24.08
N TYR A 111 4.17 11.23 -24.42
CA TYR A 111 5.28 10.43 -23.97
C TYR A 111 6.59 11.23 -24.00
N ASN A 112 7.58 10.77 -23.25
CA ASN A 112 8.94 11.26 -23.39
C ASN A 112 9.63 10.50 -24.51
N ASN A 113 10.34 11.23 -25.37
CA ASN A 113 11.27 10.65 -26.33
C ASN A 113 12.67 11.25 -26.08
N SER A 114 13.69 10.41 -26.17
CA SER A 114 15.07 10.80 -25.91
C SER A 114 15.86 10.87 -27.22
N SER A 115 16.82 11.78 -27.25
CA SER A 115 17.90 11.86 -28.24
C SER A 115 19.22 11.92 -27.50
N LEU A 116 20.35 11.88 -28.22
CA LEU A 116 21.70 11.94 -27.64
C LEU A 116 21.88 13.03 -26.56
N ASN A 117 21.30 14.22 -26.76
CA ASN A 117 21.53 15.37 -25.87
C ASN A 117 20.26 15.93 -25.21
N ASN A 118 19.09 15.59 -25.74
CA ASN A 118 17.82 16.22 -25.34
C ASN A 118 16.73 15.18 -25.11
N ASN A 119 15.86 15.48 -24.16
CA ASN A 119 14.56 14.86 -24.00
C ASN A 119 13.49 15.78 -24.59
N PHE A 120 12.51 15.16 -25.22
CA PHE A 120 11.34 15.80 -25.78
C PHE A 120 10.11 15.28 -25.07
N LEU A 121 9.24 16.20 -24.66
CA LEU A 121 7.87 15.84 -24.35
C LEU A 121 7.10 15.90 -25.65
N SER A 122 6.63 14.75 -26.13
CA SER A 122 6.03 14.62 -27.45
C SER A 122 4.57 14.21 -27.35
N ILE A 123 3.78 14.62 -28.33
CA ILE A 123 2.40 14.22 -28.52
C ILE A 123 2.19 13.69 -29.94
N ARG A 124 1.36 12.67 -30.07
CA ARG A 124 0.89 12.15 -31.36
C ARG A 124 -0.60 11.85 -31.27
N THR A 125 -1.37 12.21 -32.30
CA THR A 125 -2.83 12.12 -32.25
C THR A 125 -3.39 11.22 -33.35
N LEU A 126 -4.19 10.24 -32.95
CA LEU A 126 -5.01 9.43 -33.84
C LEU A 126 -6.31 10.18 -34.15
N VAL A 127 -6.39 10.74 -35.36
CA VAL A 127 -7.52 11.57 -35.78
C VAL A 127 -8.66 10.69 -36.27
N GLY A 128 -9.82 10.82 -35.65
CA GLY A 128 -11.04 10.07 -35.99
C GLY A 128 -10.86 8.54 -36.01
N GLY A 129 -9.90 8.01 -35.23
CA GLY A 129 -9.61 6.58 -35.17
C GLY A 129 -8.91 5.98 -36.40
N LYS A 130 -8.49 6.79 -37.37
CA LYS A 130 -7.96 6.32 -38.67
C LYS A 130 -6.45 6.46 -38.79
N ASN A 131 -5.96 7.70 -38.80
CA ASN A 131 -4.56 8.01 -39.08
C ASN A 131 -3.90 8.73 -37.91
N TRP A 132 -2.69 8.28 -37.58
CA TRP A 132 -1.84 9.00 -36.63
C TRP A 132 -1.22 10.22 -37.30
N SER A 133 -1.27 11.36 -36.62
CA SER A 133 -0.53 12.57 -36.99
C SER A 133 0.98 12.32 -36.99
N ASP A 134 1.74 13.28 -37.49
CA ASP A 134 3.16 13.36 -37.17
C ASP A 134 3.37 13.63 -35.66
N VAL A 135 4.59 13.35 -35.19
CA VAL A 135 4.98 13.61 -33.80
C VAL A 135 5.22 15.09 -33.63
N GLU A 136 4.57 15.70 -32.65
CA GLU A 136 4.76 17.10 -32.26
C GLU A 136 5.50 17.16 -30.92
N ASN A 137 6.54 17.98 -30.83
CA ASN A 137 7.27 18.22 -29.58
C ASN A 137 6.67 19.42 -28.86
N ILE A 138 6.09 19.19 -27.67
CA ILE A 138 5.39 20.20 -26.87
C ILE A 138 6.26 20.79 -25.76
N ASP A 139 7.43 20.19 -25.49
CA ASP A 139 8.54 20.80 -24.76
C ASP A 139 9.88 20.13 -25.14
N THR A 140 11.00 20.80 -24.86
CA THR A 140 12.36 20.28 -25.06
C THR A 140 13.23 20.65 -23.88
N PHE A 141 14.00 19.70 -23.36
CA PHE A 141 14.85 19.92 -22.20
C PHE A 141 16.03 18.96 -22.14
N SER A 142 17.07 19.33 -21.40
CA SER A 142 18.26 18.50 -21.25
C SER A 142 17.96 17.20 -20.49
N ILE A 143 18.71 16.15 -20.82
CA ILE A 143 18.59 14.85 -20.15
C ILE A 143 18.81 15.01 -18.64
N LEU A 144 17.89 14.44 -17.87
CA LEU A 144 17.97 14.33 -16.43
C LEU A 144 17.96 12.86 -16.03
N PRO A 145 18.85 12.42 -15.12
CA PRO A 145 18.72 11.11 -14.52
C PRO A 145 17.39 11.03 -13.77
N ASN A 146 16.67 9.92 -13.97
CA ASN A 146 15.33 9.68 -13.41
C ASN A 146 14.32 10.77 -13.79
N ASN A 147 14.10 10.98 -15.09
CA ASN A 147 13.08 11.93 -15.55
C ASN A 147 11.67 11.48 -15.13
N ILE A 148 11.10 12.13 -14.12
CA ILE A 148 9.78 11.83 -13.59
C ILE A 148 8.75 12.67 -14.36
N LEU A 149 7.89 12.00 -15.12
CA LEU A 149 6.73 12.59 -15.78
C LEU A 149 5.48 11.90 -15.29
N ASN A 150 4.45 12.68 -14.98
CA ASN A 150 3.16 12.21 -14.52
C ASN A 150 2.04 13.02 -15.18
N MET A 151 1.00 12.34 -15.62
CA MET A 151 -0.23 12.97 -16.09
C MET A 151 -1.31 12.81 -15.02
N TYR A 152 -2.04 13.90 -14.77
CA TYR A 152 -3.15 13.97 -13.84
C TYR A 152 -4.37 14.52 -14.58
N LYS A 153 -5.49 13.78 -14.56
CA LYS A 153 -6.75 14.24 -15.15
C LYS A 153 -7.55 15.00 -14.10
N ILE A 154 -7.75 16.30 -14.30
CA ILE A 154 -8.62 17.11 -13.43
C ILE A 154 -10.07 16.84 -13.82
N ASN A 155 -10.35 16.86 -15.12
CA ASN A 155 -11.62 16.44 -15.72
C ASN A 155 -11.37 16.00 -17.18
N GLN A 156 -12.43 15.77 -17.96
CA GLN A 156 -12.31 15.31 -19.35
C GLN A 156 -11.59 16.32 -20.27
N ASP A 157 -11.70 17.61 -19.97
CA ASP A 157 -11.19 18.69 -20.82
C ASP A 157 -9.96 19.39 -20.24
N ASN A 158 -9.58 19.07 -19.00
CA ASN A 158 -8.46 19.65 -18.27
C ASN A 158 -7.53 18.56 -17.74
N ILE A 159 -6.32 18.53 -18.31
CA ILE A 159 -5.28 17.56 -17.98
C ILE A 159 -4.01 18.31 -17.61
N VAL A 160 -3.35 17.85 -16.56
CA VAL A 160 -2.07 18.41 -16.12
C VAL A 160 -0.97 17.40 -16.39
N ILE A 161 0.07 17.84 -17.09
CA ILE A 161 1.30 17.08 -17.30
C ILE A 161 2.35 17.68 -16.37
N ALA A 162 2.60 17.04 -15.25
CA ALA A 162 3.65 17.42 -14.33
C ALA A 162 4.95 16.71 -14.70
N TYR A 163 6.05 17.45 -14.72
CA TYR A 163 7.37 16.89 -15.03
C TYR A 163 8.50 17.78 -14.54
N GLN A 164 9.68 17.19 -14.46
CA GLN A 164 10.91 17.93 -14.21
C GLN A 164 11.62 18.25 -15.51
N LYS A 165 12.30 19.40 -15.57
CA LYS A 165 13.19 19.73 -16.66
C LYS A 165 14.42 20.47 -16.20
N LYS A 166 15.54 20.22 -16.88
CA LYS A 166 16.80 20.92 -16.65
C LYS A 166 17.00 21.99 -17.71
N ALA A 167 17.14 23.22 -17.24
CA ALA A 167 17.68 24.33 -18.01
C ALA A 167 19.02 24.71 -17.35
N LYS A 168 19.13 25.92 -16.79
CA LYS A 168 20.23 26.28 -15.88
C LYS A 168 20.14 25.52 -14.55
N ASP A 169 18.94 25.53 -13.96
CA ASP A 169 18.59 24.82 -12.74
C ASP A 169 17.64 23.65 -13.06
N ILE A 170 17.48 22.74 -12.11
CA ILE A 170 16.42 21.73 -12.15
C ILE A 170 15.11 22.40 -11.75
N GLN A 171 14.10 22.28 -12.61
CA GLN A 171 12.78 22.82 -12.39
C GLN A 171 11.78 21.69 -12.28
N ILE A 172 10.80 21.85 -11.39
CA ILE A 172 9.59 21.05 -11.36
C ILE A 172 8.40 21.96 -11.60
N GLY A 173 7.47 21.47 -12.40
CA GLY A 173 6.33 22.26 -12.85
C GLY A 173 5.41 21.42 -13.71
N TYR A 174 4.56 22.09 -14.47
CA TYR A 174 3.57 21.41 -15.29
C TYR A 174 3.17 22.22 -16.52
N LYS A 175 2.55 21.53 -17.47
CA LYS A 175 1.72 22.10 -18.53
C LYS A 175 0.27 21.68 -18.31
N GLU A 176 -0.66 22.54 -18.70
CA GLU A 176 -2.09 22.24 -18.73
C GLU A 176 -2.51 22.00 -20.18
N ILE A 177 -3.36 21.02 -20.39
CA ILE A 177 -4.10 20.82 -21.65
C ILE A 177 -5.54 21.14 -21.33
N ILE A 178 -6.03 22.26 -21.86
CA ILE A 178 -7.39 22.76 -21.66
C ILE A 178 -8.08 22.81 -23.01
N ASN A 179 -9.14 22.03 -23.18
CA ASN A 179 -9.89 21.95 -24.45
C ASN A 179 -9.00 21.66 -25.67
N GLY A 180 -7.98 20.83 -25.48
CA GLY A 180 -6.97 20.49 -26.52
C GLY A 180 -5.87 21.53 -26.74
N SER A 181 -5.95 22.71 -26.09
CA SER A 181 -4.89 23.72 -26.15
C SER A 181 -3.85 23.46 -25.05
N ILE A 182 -2.57 23.50 -25.41
CA ILE A 182 -1.46 23.20 -24.49
C ILE A 182 -0.86 24.50 -23.97
N SER A 183 -0.73 24.62 -22.65
CA SER A 183 -0.16 25.80 -22.01
C SER A 183 1.37 25.86 -22.11
N ASN A 184 1.91 27.03 -21.76
CA ASN A 184 3.32 27.15 -21.40
C ASN A 184 3.61 26.38 -20.10
N PHE A 185 4.88 26.01 -19.91
CA PHE A 185 5.33 25.37 -18.69
C PHE A 185 5.30 26.35 -17.51
N VAL A 186 4.60 25.98 -16.45
CA VAL A 186 4.53 26.73 -15.19
C VAL A 186 5.48 26.09 -14.18
N THR A 187 6.51 26.83 -13.78
CA THR A 187 7.48 26.36 -12.78
C THR A 187 6.91 26.47 -11.37
N ILE A 188 6.76 25.35 -10.66
CA ILE A 188 6.41 25.32 -9.22
C ILE A 188 7.64 25.57 -8.34
N HIS A 189 8.80 25.03 -8.70
CA HIS A 189 10.03 25.22 -7.95
C HIS A 189 11.27 25.09 -8.83
N LYS A 190 12.33 25.81 -8.44
CA LYS A 190 13.66 25.78 -9.09
C LYS A 190 14.70 25.45 -8.04
N THR A 191 15.60 24.53 -8.34
CA THR A 191 16.62 24.06 -7.40
C THR A 191 17.85 23.55 -8.13
N GLY A 192 19.01 23.66 -7.49
CA GLY A 192 20.25 22.98 -7.92
C GLY A 192 20.34 21.53 -7.44
N TYR A 193 19.39 21.08 -6.61
CA TYR A 193 19.38 19.76 -6.00
C TYR A 193 18.50 18.77 -6.76
N GLN A 194 18.75 17.47 -6.57
CA GLN A 194 17.95 16.43 -7.19
C GLN A 194 16.54 16.41 -6.62
N ILE A 195 15.55 16.27 -7.50
CA ILE A 195 14.16 15.99 -7.13
C ILE A 195 13.96 14.48 -7.18
N VAL A 196 13.48 13.89 -6.09
CA VAL A 196 13.43 12.43 -5.90
C VAL A 196 12.05 11.85 -6.25
N ASP A 197 10.99 12.51 -5.81
CA ASP A 197 9.59 12.15 -6.06
C ASP A 197 8.73 13.40 -5.89
N TYR A 198 7.53 13.37 -6.45
CA TYR A 198 6.52 14.39 -6.25
C TYR A 198 5.11 13.83 -6.37
N SER A 199 4.15 14.58 -5.86
CA SER A 199 2.74 14.31 -6.00
C SER A 199 1.96 15.61 -6.14
N PHE A 200 0.85 15.53 -6.85
CA PHE A 200 0.05 16.67 -7.30
C PHE A 200 -1.43 16.33 -7.13
N ILE A 201 -2.21 17.30 -6.67
CA ILE A 201 -3.67 17.30 -6.78
C ILE A 201 -4.14 18.70 -7.19
N SER A 202 -5.29 18.77 -7.84
CA SER A 202 -5.97 20.03 -8.16
C SER A 202 -7.41 19.96 -7.66
N PHE A 203 -7.80 20.94 -6.86
CA PHE A 203 -9.15 21.03 -6.30
C PHE A 203 -9.60 22.49 -6.27
N LYS A 204 -10.79 22.77 -6.81
CA LYS A 204 -11.36 24.13 -6.90
C LYS A 204 -10.35 25.18 -7.40
N ASN A 205 -9.66 24.88 -8.50
CA ASN A 205 -8.63 25.71 -9.13
C ASN A 205 -7.38 25.98 -8.27
N VAL A 206 -7.23 25.32 -7.13
CA VAL A 206 -6.00 25.33 -6.34
C VAL A 206 -5.21 24.08 -6.65
N ILE A 207 -3.96 24.28 -7.03
CA ILE A 207 -3.00 23.20 -7.23
C ILE A 207 -2.20 23.03 -5.95
N HIS A 208 -2.18 21.81 -5.44
CA HIS A 208 -1.37 21.44 -4.29
C HIS A 208 -0.26 20.49 -4.74
N TYR A 209 0.96 20.76 -4.27
CA TYR A 209 2.15 20.07 -4.71
C TYR A 209 2.98 19.66 -3.49
N VAL A 210 3.37 18.40 -3.42
CA VAL A 210 4.38 17.91 -2.49
C VAL A 210 5.52 17.29 -3.28
N TYR A 211 6.75 17.57 -2.88
CA TYR A 211 7.93 17.06 -3.57
C TYR A 211 9.09 16.85 -2.62
N ILE A 212 10.00 15.95 -3.02
CA ILE A 212 11.21 15.65 -2.26
C ILE A 212 12.41 16.25 -2.97
N ILE A 213 13.15 17.08 -2.25
CA ILE A 213 14.50 17.51 -2.67
C ILE A 213 15.53 16.73 -1.87
N LYS A 214 16.58 16.27 -2.55
CA LYS A 214 17.74 15.62 -1.94
C LYS A 214 18.99 16.45 -2.13
N SER A 215 19.52 16.95 -1.02
CA SER A 215 20.86 17.54 -0.94
C SER A 215 21.91 16.47 -0.60
N LEU A 216 23.16 16.90 -0.41
CA LEU A 216 24.26 16.02 0.00
C LEU A 216 24.07 15.44 1.41
N PHE A 217 23.44 16.18 2.33
CA PHE A 217 23.40 15.84 3.75
C PHE A 217 22.00 15.47 4.25
N SER A 218 20.95 16.04 3.65
CA SER A 218 19.56 15.81 4.03
C SER A 218 18.64 15.79 2.81
N SER A 219 17.45 15.21 3.01
CA SER A 219 16.34 15.31 2.09
C SER A 219 15.17 16.00 2.80
N GLN A 220 14.39 16.77 2.05
CA GLN A 220 13.26 17.52 2.57
C GLN A 220 11.99 17.14 1.82
N VAL A 221 10.90 16.94 2.54
CA VAL A 221 9.53 16.89 1.99
C VAL A 221 8.98 18.31 2.04
N ILE A 222 8.68 18.89 0.89
CA ILE A 222 8.28 20.28 0.76
C ILE A 222 6.89 20.36 0.14
N TYR A 223 6.02 21.16 0.74
CA TYR A 223 4.72 21.52 0.22
C TYR A 223 4.72 22.92 -0.40
N ARG A 224 4.03 23.07 -1.52
CA ARG A 224 3.65 24.36 -2.10
C ARG A 224 2.23 24.28 -2.67
N LYS A 225 1.57 25.42 -2.77
CA LYS A 225 0.34 25.54 -3.55
C LYS A 225 0.44 26.65 -4.58
N LYS A 226 -0.36 26.54 -5.65
CA LYS A 226 -0.64 27.62 -6.57
C LYS A 226 -2.14 27.88 -6.56
N ASP A 227 -2.51 29.12 -6.29
CA ASP A 227 -3.86 29.63 -6.41
C ASP A 227 -3.87 30.94 -7.24
N GLU A 228 -4.96 31.69 -7.18
CA GLU A 228 -5.10 32.98 -7.87
C GLU A 228 -4.04 34.03 -7.47
N ASN A 229 -3.47 33.91 -6.26
CA ASN A 229 -2.41 34.80 -5.76
C ASN A 229 -1.00 34.36 -6.23
N GLY A 230 -0.93 33.31 -7.05
CA GLY A 230 0.33 32.75 -7.53
C GLY A 230 0.81 31.58 -6.68
N ILE A 231 2.12 31.37 -6.65
CA ILE A 231 2.74 30.20 -5.99
C ILE A 231 3.17 30.58 -4.57
N SER A 232 2.68 29.86 -3.58
CA SER A 232 2.99 30.08 -2.16
C SER A 232 4.47 29.89 -1.84
N SER A 233 4.94 30.47 -0.73
CA SER A 233 6.24 30.09 -0.14
C SER A 233 6.29 28.58 0.18
N PRO A 234 7.47 27.95 0.13
CA PRO A 234 7.63 26.54 0.48
C PRO A 234 7.42 26.31 1.98
N ILE A 235 6.70 25.25 2.33
CA ILE A 235 6.56 24.74 3.69
C ILE A 235 7.33 23.42 3.78
N ILE A 236 8.36 23.36 4.62
CA ILE A 236 9.09 22.12 4.88
C ILE A 236 8.25 21.29 5.84
N LEU A 237 7.69 20.17 5.35
CA LEU A 237 6.88 19.26 6.16
C LEU A 237 7.76 18.34 7.00
N PHE A 238 8.89 17.90 6.44
CA PHE A 238 9.83 16.99 7.10
C PHE A 238 11.24 17.17 6.54
N GLU A 239 12.25 17.04 7.39
CA GLU A 239 13.65 16.97 7.00
C GLU A 239 14.32 15.75 7.64
N GLY A 240 15.07 14.99 6.84
CA GLY A 240 15.76 13.81 7.31
C GLY A 240 16.48 13.05 6.20
N GLN A 241 16.95 11.85 6.50
CA GLN A 241 17.61 10.98 5.54
C GLN A 241 16.68 9.89 5.03
N LYS A 242 17.01 9.30 3.87
CA LYS A 242 16.36 8.10 3.32
C LYS A 242 14.84 8.25 3.09
N ILE A 243 14.43 9.44 2.65
CA ILE A 243 13.08 9.72 2.18
C ILE A 243 12.95 9.15 0.76
N LYS A 244 11.98 8.26 0.54
CA LYS A 244 11.84 7.52 -0.73
C LYS A 244 10.71 8.01 -1.63
N SER A 245 9.60 8.43 -1.04
CA SER A 245 8.40 8.82 -1.78
C SER A 245 7.56 9.80 -0.98
N CYS A 246 6.80 10.64 -1.69
CA CYS A 246 5.78 11.51 -1.13
C CYS A 246 4.48 11.42 -1.93
N ASN A 247 3.37 11.74 -1.26
CA ASN A 247 2.01 11.69 -1.81
C ASN A 247 1.17 12.80 -1.15
N ILE A 248 0.29 13.43 -1.93
CA ILE A 248 -0.71 14.37 -1.43
C ILE A 248 -2.09 13.95 -1.91
N ASN A 249 -3.04 13.89 -0.99
CA ASN A 249 -4.44 13.62 -1.29
C ASN A 249 -5.33 14.64 -0.56
N LEU A 250 -6.46 15.00 -1.16
CA LEU A 250 -7.55 15.67 -0.45
C LEU A 250 -8.57 14.60 -0.10
N LEU A 251 -8.87 14.41 1.18
CA LEU A 251 -9.83 13.42 1.67
C LEU A 251 -10.78 14.13 2.63
N ASN A 252 -12.08 14.13 2.32
CA ASN A 252 -13.11 14.82 3.13
C ASN A 252 -12.71 16.28 3.48
N ASN A 253 -12.36 17.08 2.47
CA ASN A 253 -11.89 18.48 2.59
C ASN A 253 -10.60 18.69 3.40
N SER A 254 -9.90 17.63 3.80
CA SER A 254 -8.62 17.75 4.51
C SER A 254 -7.48 17.27 3.62
N LEU A 255 -6.39 18.05 3.58
CA LEU A 255 -5.18 17.66 2.85
C LEU A 255 -4.36 16.69 3.69
N TYR A 256 -4.01 15.55 3.12
CA TYR A 256 -3.10 14.58 3.71
C TYR A 256 -1.82 14.53 2.88
N CYS A 257 -0.73 15.01 3.47
CA CYS A 257 0.61 14.84 2.92
C CYS A 257 1.25 13.64 3.61
N SER A 258 1.54 12.59 2.84
CA SER A 258 2.14 11.36 3.34
C SER A 258 3.46 11.06 2.63
N PHE A 259 4.38 10.41 3.33
CA PHE A 259 5.73 10.17 2.84
C PHE A 259 6.38 8.96 3.52
N ILE A 260 7.32 8.33 2.82
CA ILE A 260 8.02 7.13 3.29
C ILE A 260 9.44 7.48 3.71
N VAL A 261 9.78 7.16 4.96
CA VAL A 261 11.14 7.28 5.53
C VAL A 261 11.55 5.92 6.09
N ASN A 262 12.65 5.34 5.61
CA ASN A 262 13.11 4.02 6.06
C ASN A 262 12.01 2.94 6.09
N SER A 263 11.21 2.84 5.01
CA SER A 263 10.07 1.91 4.88
C SER A 263 8.93 2.13 5.90
N THR A 264 8.95 3.23 6.65
CA THR A 264 7.84 3.65 7.51
C THR A 264 7.04 4.75 6.82
N LEU A 265 5.71 4.59 6.80
CA LEU A 265 4.78 5.60 6.31
C LEU A 265 4.47 6.63 7.40
N TYR A 266 4.69 7.90 7.08
CA TYR A 266 4.33 9.05 7.89
C TYR A 266 3.32 9.92 7.15
N TYR A 267 2.58 10.74 7.88
CA TYR A 267 1.69 11.73 7.32
C TYR A 267 1.52 12.94 8.23
N CYS A 268 1.13 14.07 7.64
CA CYS A 268 0.57 15.23 8.33
C CYS A 268 -0.68 15.69 7.59
N GLN A 269 -1.55 16.40 8.30
CA GLN A 269 -2.85 16.83 7.82
C GLN A 269 -2.96 18.36 7.84
N SER A 270 -3.71 18.93 6.90
CA SER A 270 -4.11 20.33 6.91
C SER A 270 -5.61 20.46 6.66
N ASP A 271 -6.29 21.12 7.58
CA ASP A 271 -7.74 21.41 7.51
C ASP A 271 -8.02 22.80 6.93
N ASP A 272 -6.97 23.55 6.58
CA ASP A 272 -7.03 24.94 6.10
C ASP A 272 -6.45 25.10 4.67
N PHE A 273 -6.50 24.02 3.88
CA PHE A 273 -6.01 23.97 2.51
C PHE A 273 -4.54 24.40 2.38
N GLY A 274 -3.72 23.94 3.33
CA GLY A 274 -2.27 24.02 3.33
C GLY A 274 -1.69 25.36 3.79
N ARG A 275 -2.42 26.12 4.62
CA ARG A 275 -1.84 27.27 5.32
C ARG A 275 -1.01 26.78 6.51
N ALA A 276 -1.48 25.76 7.23
CA ALA A 276 -0.76 25.08 8.29
C ALA A 276 -0.97 23.57 8.23
N PHE A 277 0.01 22.82 8.75
CA PHE A 277 -0.05 21.36 8.85
C PHE A 277 0.09 20.92 10.31
N SER A 278 -0.57 19.82 10.64
CA SER A 278 -0.44 19.13 11.92
C SER A 278 0.99 18.62 12.15
N SER A 279 1.30 18.23 13.38
CA SER A 279 2.49 17.44 13.66
C SER A 279 2.50 16.14 12.84
N ILE A 280 3.70 15.69 12.48
CA ILE A 280 3.89 14.44 11.75
C ILE A 280 3.46 13.26 12.62
N SER A 281 2.63 12.41 12.03
CA SER A 281 2.14 11.17 12.62
C SER A 281 2.71 9.96 11.89
N LYS A 282 3.07 8.93 12.66
CA LYS A 282 3.46 7.63 12.11
C LYS A 282 2.21 6.80 11.85
N TYR A 283 2.09 6.25 10.65
CA TYR A 283 1.03 5.31 10.31
C TYR A 283 1.25 3.99 11.05
N ARG A 284 0.21 3.52 11.77
CA ARG A 284 0.37 2.47 12.81
C ARG A 284 0.15 1.05 12.33
N ARG A 285 -0.51 0.83 11.18
CA ARG A 285 -0.70 -0.54 10.67
C ARG A 285 0.63 -1.16 10.28
N LEU A 286 0.75 -2.48 10.49
CA LEU A 286 1.91 -3.25 10.06
C LEU A 286 2.08 -3.08 8.54
N LEU A 287 3.21 -2.49 8.17
CA LEU A 287 3.58 -2.27 6.79
C LEU A 287 4.36 -3.50 6.32
N SER A 288 4.07 -3.97 5.11
CA SER A 288 5.00 -4.85 4.41
C SER A 288 6.32 -4.13 4.17
N GLN A 289 7.41 -4.88 4.00
CA GLN A 289 8.75 -4.30 3.81
C GLN A 289 8.85 -3.43 2.55
N ASP A 290 8.01 -3.69 1.55
CA ASP A 290 8.01 -2.99 0.26
C ASP A 290 6.67 -2.29 -0.02
N ILE A 291 6.64 -1.00 0.33
CA ILE A 291 5.53 -0.09 0.01
C ILE A 291 5.89 0.63 -1.28
N ILE A 292 4.97 0.62 -2.24
CA ILE A 292 5.11 1.36 -3.51
C ILE A 292 3.98 2.36 -3.67
N LYS A 293 4.24 3.42 -4.43
CA LYS A 293 3.23 4.40 -4.83
C LYS A 293 2.56 3.94 -6.11
N ALA A 294 1.25 3.74 -6.07
CA ALA A 294 0.42 3.41 -7.22
C ALA A 294 -0.42 4.61 -7.65
N LYS A 295 -0.75 4.68 -8.93
CA LYS A 295 -1.74 5.63 -9.45
C LYS A 295 -3.13 5.19 -9.03
N PHE A 296 -3.98 6.14 -8.68
CA PHE A 296 -5.37 5.90 -8.34
C PHE A 296 -6.28 6.51 -9.40
N ILE A 297 -7.26 5.73 -9.86
CA ILE A 297 -8.21 6.14 -10.89
C ILE A 297 -9.61 5.75 -10.43
N SER A 298 -10.58 6.64 -10.56
CA SER A 298 -11.98 6.34 -10.25
C SER A 298 -12.89 6.71 -11.41
N SER A 299 -13.83 5.83 -11.74
CA SER A 299 -14.92 6.10 -12.70
C SER A 299 -16.00 7.02 -12.11
N ASN A 300 -15.98 7.16 -10.78
CA ASN A 300 -17.00 7.82 -9.99
C ASN A 300 -16.35 8.99 -9.24
N ASN A 301 -17.04 10.13 -9.22
CA ASN A 301 -16.59 11.27 -8.43
C ASN A 301 -16.68 10.92 -6.95
N ILE A 302 -15.59 11.17 -6.21
CA ILE A 302 -15.55 10.98 -4.77
C ILE A 302 -15.75 12.36 -4.15
N GLU A 303 -16.88 12.55 -3.49
CA GLU A 303 -17.24 13.87 -2.97
C GLU A 303 -16.17 14.41 -2.02
N ASN A 304 -15.90 15.71 -2.11
CA ASN A 304 -14.95 16.43 -1.25
C ASN A 304 -13.55 15.80 -1.18
N SER A 305 -13.16 15.03 -2.20
CA SER A 305 -11.90 14.30 -2.24
C SER A 305 -11.25 14.39 -3.62
N CYS A 306 -9.92 14.40 -3.64
CA CYS A 306 -9.10 14.36 -4.84
C CYS A 306 -7.92 13.45 -4.57
N ILE A 307 -7.88 12.33 -5.31
CA ILE A 307 -6.93 11.23 -5.10
C ILE A 307 -6.34 10.89 -6.45
N ASN A 308 -5.03 11.06 -6.59
CA ASN A 308 -4.31 10.69 -7.80
C ASN A 308 -3.37 9.50 -7.58
N GLU A 309 -2.94 9.30 -6.34
CA GLU A 309 -1.91 8.35 -5.96
C GLU A 309 -2.21 7.75 -4.57
N VAL A 310 -1.86 6.48 -4.38
CA VAL A 310 -2.04 5.77 -3.12
C VAL A 310 -0.81 4.92 -2.82
N TYR A 311 -0.57 4.65 -1.53
CA TYR A 311 0.45 3.68 -1.13
C TYR A 311 -0.16 2.29 -1.03
N ILE A 312 0.52 1.31 -1.63
CA ILE A 312 0.11 -0.09 -1.62
C ILE A 312 1.27 -1.01 -1.25
N ASP A 313 0.94 -2.21 -0.82
CA ASP A 313 1.89 -3.32 -0.69
C ASP A 313 2.30 -3.83 -2.08
N SER A 314 3.61 -3.90 -2.36
CA SER A 314 4.10 -4.38 -3.66
C SER A 314 3.73 -5.85 -3.94
N LYS A 315 3.62 -6.68 -2.88
CA LYS A 315 3.31 -8.11 -3.00
C LYS A 315 1.81 -8.37 -3.02
N ASN A 316 1.05 -7.61 -2.24
CA ASN A 316 -0.40 -7.66 -2.23
C ASN A 316 -1.00 -6.32 -2.59
N THR A 317 -1.03 -6.02 -3.89
CA THR A 317 -1.37 -4.70 -4.43
C THR A 317 -2.78 -4.18 -4.06
N LEU A 318 -3.70 -5.04 -3.60
CA LEU A 318 -5.01 -4.62 -3.07
C LEU A 318 -4.97 -4.13 -1.61
N ASN A 319 -3.85 -4.32 -0.91
CA ASN A 319 -3.61 -3.76 0.42
C ASN A 319 -3.18 -2.29 0.28
N ILE A 320 -4.17 -1.40 0.37
CA ILE A 320 -4.00 0.05 0.27
C ILE A 320 -3.82 0.63 1.67
N TYR A 321 -2.82 1.48 1.83
CA TYR A 321 -2.48 2.13 3.10
C TYR A 321 -3.05 3.56 3.17
N LEU A 322 -3.36 4.00 4.39
CA LEU A 322 -3.87 5.33 4.76
C LEU A 322 -5.28 5.62 4.23
N LEU A 323 -5.54 5.43 2.94
CA LEU A 323 -6.80 5.78 2.29
C LEU A 323 -8.02 5.03 2.89
N PRO A 324 -8.00 3.69 3.07
CA PRO A 324 -9.16 3.00 3.65
C PRO A 324 -9.44 3.36 5.10
N ASP A 325 -8.42 3.80 5.85
CA ASP A 325 -8.57 4.19 7.25
C ASP A 325 -9.24 5.58 7.39
N ILE A 326 -9.17 6.42 6.35
CA ILE A 326 -9.77 7.77 6.32
C ILE A 326 -11.09 7.78 5.55
N LEU A 327 -11.18 7.01 4.45
CA LEU A 327 -12.36 6.85 3.61
C LEU A 327 -12.78 5.36 3.55
N PRO A 328 -13.29 4.78 4.65
CA PRO A 328 -13.73 3.38 4.66
C PRO A 328 -14.85 3.11 3.64
N ASN A 329 -15.78 4.06 3.51
CA ASN A 329 -16.91 3.99 2.58
C ASN A 329 -16.52 3.96 1.11
N LEU A 330 -15.29 4.36 0.75
CA LEU A 330 -14.81 4.22 -0.62
C LEU A 330 -14.63 2.75 -1.01
N PHE A 331 -14.48 1.89 0.00
CA PHE A 331 -14.27 0.47 -0.17
C PHE A 331 -15.35 -0.35 0.53
N SER A 332 -16.51 0.21 0.93
CA SER A 332 -17.46 -0.38 1.89
C SER A 332 -18.12 -1.70 1.49
N LYS A 333 -17.94 -2.21 0.26
CA LYS A 333 -18.08 -3.67 0.01
C LYS A 333 -17.12 -4.52 0.89
N ARG A 334 -16.11 -3.89 1.52
CA ARG A 334 -15.20 -4.49 2.52
C ARG A 334 -15.81 -4.58 3.92
N GLU A 335 -16.80 -3.76 4.27
CA GLU A 335 -17.28 -3.63 5.66
C GLU A 335 -18.38 -4.63 6.02
N ASP A 336 -19.29 -4.96 5.09
CA ASP A 336 -20.29 -6.03 5.31
C ASP A 336 -19.65 -7.43 5.43
N ILE A 337 -18.40 -7.57 5.02
CA ILE A 337 -17.67 -8.84 4.95
C ILE A 337 -16.80 -9.07 6.18
N ASN A 338 -16.22 -8.01 6.77
CA ASN A 338 -15.38 -8.15 7.96
C ASN A 338 -16.18 -8.43 9.26
N GLN A 339 -17.48 -8.11 9.30
CA GLN A 339 -18.32 -8.48 10.44
C GLN A 339 -18.67 -9.98 10.47
N ASN A 340 -18.69 -10.67 9.31
CA ASN A 340 -18.90 -12.12 9.23
C ASN A 340 -17.61 -12.95 9.34
N ILE A 341 -16.45 -12.38 9.02
CA ILE A 341 -15.15 -13.04 9.23
C ILE A 341 -14.78 -13.08 10.72
N ASN A 342 -15.20 -12.09 11.51
CA ASN A 342 -14.89 -12.06 12.94
C ASN A 342 -15.64 -13.12 13.76
N SER A 343 -16.84 -13.56 13.34
CA SER A 343 -17.58 -14.60 14.07
C SER A 343 -17.11 -16.02 13.72
N THR A 344 -16.68 -16.27 12.48
CA THR A 344 -16.23 -17.60 12.03
C THR A 344 -14.73 -17.85 12.23
N ASN A 345 -13.89 -16.81 12.34
CA ASN A 345 -12.48 -16.98 12.70
C ASN A 345 -12.25 -17.17 14.20
N ILE A 346 -13.10 -16.65 15.09
CA ILE A 346 -12.91 -16.86 16.55
C ILE A 346 -13.10 -18.34 16.89
N ASP A 347 -14.14 -18.99 16.37
CA ASP A 347 -14.38 -20.43 16.62
C ASP A 347 -13.31 -21.34 16.01
N ASN A 348 -12.73 -20.96 14.86
CA ASN A 348 -11.67 -21.72 14.21
C ASN A 348 -10.29 -21.43 14.81
N GLN A 349 -10.02 -20.22 15.29
CA GLN A 349 -8.80 -19.88 16.02
C GLN A 349 -8.81 -20.46 17.43
N GLU A 350 -9.94 -20.49 18.12
CA GLU A 350 -10.06 -21.19 19.41
C GLU A 350 -9.85 -22.69 19.24
N LYS A 351 -10.42 -23.32 18.21
CA LYS A 351 -10.14 -24.74 17.90
C LYS A 351 -8.68 -24.99 17.51
N PHE A 352 -8.05 -24.09 16.75
CA PHE A 352 -6.65 -24.23 16.34
C PHE A 352 -5.69 -24.00 17.52
N ILE A 353 -5.96 -23.02 18.39
CA ILE A 353 -5.22 -22.76 19.62
C ILE A 353 -5.41 -23.91 20.62
N THR A 354 -6.61 -24.48 20.72
CA THR A 354 -6.87 -25.65 21.57
C THR A 354 -6.14 -26.89 21.04
N ASN A 355 -6.09 -27.11 19.72
CA ASN A 355 -5.32 -28.19 19.12
C ASN A 355 -3.80 -27.98 19.26
N LEU A 356 -3.31 -26.76 19.10
CA LEU A 356 -1.89 -26.42 19.31
C LEU A 356 -1.50 -26.58 20.78
N ASN A 357 -2.33 -26.12 21.72
CA ASN A 357 -2.08 -26.29 23.15
C ASN A 357 -2.12 -27.77 23.54
N ASN A 358 -3.03 -28.58 23.00
CA ASN A 358 -3.05 -30.02 23.24
C ASN A 358 -1.81 -30.72 22.64
N GLN A 359 -1.34 -30.30 21.46
CA GLN A 359 -0.08 -30.80 20.88
C GLN A 359 1.15 -30.34 21.67
N PHE A 360 1.17 -29.11 22.18
CA PHE A 360 2.26 -28.61 23.03
C PHE A 360 2.28 -29.30 24.39
N THR A 361 1.13 -29.55 25.01
CA THR A 361 1.05 -30.25 26.30
C THR A 361 1.51 -31.70 26.15
N ASN A 362 1.04 -32.39 25.10
CA ASN A 362 1.49 -33.75 24.79
C ASN A 362 2.99 -33.82 24.41
N ASN A 363 3.56 -32.77 23.83
CA ASN A 363 4.99 -32.71 23.51
C ASN A 363 5.85 -32.31 24.72
N VAL A 364 5.35 -31.49 25.64
CA VAL A 364 6.05 -31.12 26.88
C VAL A 364 6.11 -32.30 27.84
N ASP A 365 5.05 -33.11 27.93
CA ASP A 365 5.07 -34.34 28.72
C ASP A 365 6.03 -35.39 28.12
N ASN A 366 6.05 -35.53 26.78
CA ASN A 366 6.99 -36.41 26.08
C ASN A 366 8.45 -35.92 26.11
N VAL A 367 8.71 -34.60 26.17
CA VAL A 367 10.07 -34.03 26.27
C VAL A 367 10.59 -34.08 27.70
N ASN A 368 9.72 -34.00 28.72
CA ASN A 368 10.12 -34.16 30.11
C ASN A 368 10.48 -35.62 30.44
N GLU A 369 9.76 -36.61 29.92
CA GLU A 369 10.15 -38.03 30.07
C GLU A 369 11.42 -38.39 29.26
N ASN A 370 11.57 -37.85 28.04
CA ASN A 370 12.75 -38.13 27.21
C ASN A 370 14.02 -37.37 27.66
N SER A 371 13.91 -36.16 28.24
CA SER A 371 15.08 -35.45 28.75
C SER A 371 15.60 -36.06 30.06
N TYR A 372 14.72 -36.57 30.92
CA TYR A 372 15.11 -37.24 32.17
C TYR A 372 15.79 -38.60 31.88
N ASN A 373 15.30 -39.34 30.87
CA ASN A 373 15.92 -40.60 30.45
C ASN A 373 17.21 -40.41 29.64
N ASN A 374 17.31 -39.37 28.79
CA ASN A 374 18.54 -39.06 28.05
C ASN A 374 19.66 -38.47 28.92
N MET A 375 19.34 -37.70 29.97
CA MET A 375 20.35 -37.25 30.94
C MET A 375 20.97 -38.42 31.73
N LYS A 376 20.19 -39.45 32.06
CA LYS A 376 20.69 -40.67 32.73
C LYS A 376 21.54 -41.52 31.78
N SER A 377 21.14 -41.64 30.50
CA SER A 377 21.88 -42.40 29.47
C SER A 377 23.21 -41.75 29.09
N ASN A 378 23.24 -40.41 28.92
CA ASN A 378 24.46 -39.70 28.52
C ASN A 378 25.48 -39.55 29.66
N LYS A 379 25.04 -39.47 30.93
CA LYS A 379 25.96 -39.56 32.08
C LYS A 379 26.63 -40.94 32.17
N PHE A 380 25.89 -42.03 31.90
CA PHE A 380 26.46 -43.38 31.89
C PHE A 380 27.39 -43.64 30.69
N LYS A 381 27.05 -43.13 29.50
CA LYS A 381 27.91 -43.29 28.31
C LYS A 381 29.22 -42.50 28.38
N ASN A 382 29.21 -41.30 28.97
CA ASN A 382 30.43 -40.50 29.11
C ASN A 382 31.38 -41.03 30.20
N ILE A 383 30.85 -41.64 31.27
CA ILE A 383 31.69 -42.28 32.30
C ILE A 383 32.36 -43.54 31.73
N VAL A 384 31.64 -44.36 30.97
CA VAL A 384 32.19 -45.56 30.32
C VAL A 384 33.19 -45.23 29.21
N ALA A 385 33.00 -44.12 28.47
CA ALA A 385 33.97 -43.67 27.46
C ALA A 385 35.27 -43.13 28.10
N LEU A 386 35.17 -42.38 29.21
CA LEU A 386 36.33 -41.88 29.95
C LEU A 386 37.12 -42.99 30.66
N GLU A 387 36.44 -44.02 31.19
CA GLU A 387 37.12 -45.20 31.76
C GLU A 387 37.83 -46.04 30.67
N ASN A 388 37.25 -46.14 29.47
CA ASN A 388 37.89 -46.85 28.35
C ASN A 388 39.10 -46.09 27.79
N ASP A 389 39.06 -44.75 27.70
CA ASP A 389 40.21 -43.93 27.26
C ASP A 389 41.32 -43.86 28.33
N PHE A 390 40.98 -43.98 29.62
CA PHE A 390 41.96 -44.06 30.71
C PHE A 390 42.65 -45.44 30.76
N MET A 391 41.92 -46.51 30.45
CA MET A 391 42.48 -47.87 30.36
C MET A 391 43.25 -48.13 29.06
N ALA A 392 42.89 -47.45 27.96
CA ALA A 392 43.62 -47.51 26.68
C ALA A 392 44.99 -46.81 26.73
N ASN A 393 45.19 -45.85 27.63
CA ASN A 393 46.46 -45.14 27.80
C ASN A 393 47.40 -45.77 28.86
N PHE A 394 46.99 -46.84 29.53
CA PHE A 394 47.78 -47.49 30.58
C PHE A 394 48.41 -48.83 30.19
N ASN A 395 48.20 -49.32 28.96
CA ASN A 395 48.80 -50.57 28.46
C ASN A 395 49.51 -50.37 27.10
N LEU A 396 50.68 -49.73 27.15
CA LEU A 396 51.83 -50.01 26.29
C LEU A 396 53.08 -49.80 27.15
N GLU A 397 53.41 -50.86 27.88
CA GLU A 397 54.59 -51.07 28.72
C GLU A 397 55.90 -51.02 27.92
N GLU A 398 57.00 -50.85 28.65
CA GLU A 398 58.31 -51.45 28.37
C GLU A 398 58.81 -51.47 26.91
N PHE A 399 59.66 -50.51 26.54
CA PHE A 399 60.92 -50.86 25.89
C PHE A 399 62.09 -50.15 26.55
N SER A 400 63.09 -50.98 26.84
CA SER A 400 64.20 -50.87 27.75
C SER A 400 65.34 -49.91 27.34
N LYS A 401 66.06 -49.48 28.38
CA LYS A 401 67.46 -48.99 28.42
C LYS A 401 68.34 -49.50 27.26
N TYR A 402 69.08 -48.61 26.58
CA TYR A 402 70.57 -48.54 26.59
C TYR A 402 71.14 -47.44 25.65
N ASN A 403 71.88 -46.50 26.27
CA ASN A 403 73.20 -45.93 25.90
C ASN A 403 73.59 -45.46 24.47
N ILE A 404 74.02 -44.18 24.47
CA ILE A 404 75.33 -43.64 24.03
C ILE A 404 75.58 -43.36 22.52
N ASN A 405 75.82 -42.06 22.29
CA ASN A 405 76.70 -41.38 21.33
C ASN A 405 76.36 -41.20 19.83
N LYS A 406 76.46 -39.90 19.49
CA LYS A 406 77.17 -39.28 18.36
C LYS A 406 76.51 -39.20 16.98
N GLU A 407 76.50 -37.93 16.53
CA GLU A 407 76.65 -37.46 15.13
C GLU A 407 75.46 -37.81 14.21
N SER A 408 74.76 -36.90 13.56
CA SER A 408 75.16 -35.60 13.02
C SER A 408 73.92 -34.89 12.42
N ASN A 409 74.08 -33.57 12.30
CA ASN A 409 73.19 -32.53 11.76
C ASN A 409 72.28 -32.92 10.59
N GLY A 410 71.07 -32.33 10.57
CA GLY A 410 70.44 -32.01 9.28
C GLY A 410 68.94 -31.81 9.18
N TYR A 411 68.10 -31.92 10.23
CA TYR A 411 66.64 -31.70 10.07
C TYR A 411 65.98 -31.22 11.38
N ILE A 412 66.23 -29.97 11.79
CA ILE A 412 65.43 -29.29 12.82
C ILE A 412 65.10 -27.87 12.33
N GLU A 413 64.19 -27.79 11.37
CA GLU A 413 63.52 -26.51 11.04
C GLU A 413 62.07 -26.71 10.55
N LYS A 414 61.50 -27.90 10.69
CA LYS A 414 60.10 -28.19 10.32
C LYS A 414 59.17 -28.51 11.49
N ASP A 415 59.69 -28.77 12.69
CA ASP A 415 58.85 -29.17 13.82
C ASP A 415 58.54 -28.06 14.84
N PHE A 416 59.11 -26.86 14.70
CA PHE A 416 58.72 -25.70 15.53
C PHE A 416 57.47 -24.96 15.01
N ASN A 417 57.05 -25.19 13.76
CA ASN A 417 55.82 -24.60 13.21
C ASN A 417 54.54 -25.39 13.57
N LYS A 418 54.66 -26.58 14.19
CA LYS A 418 53.50 -27.35 14.66
C LYS A 418 53.07 -27.00 16.09
N VAL A 419 54.00 -26.57 16.95
CA VAL A 419 53.67 -26.19 18.33
C VAL A 419 52.97 -24.83 18.39
N ASN A 420 53.37 -23.86 17.56
CA ASN A 420 52.72 -22.54 17.52
C ASN A 420 51.29 -22.55 16.93
N ASN A 421 50.90 -23.59 16.20
CA ASN A 421 49.54 -23.72 15.68
C ASN A 421 48.56 -24.32 16.71
N MET A 422 49.03 -25.15 17.64
CA MET A 422 48.18 -25.71 18.71
C MET A 422 47.71 -24.66 19.72
N ASP A 423 48.54 -23.67 20.05
CA ASP A 423 48.15 -22.57 20.96
C ASP A 423 47.09 -21.63 20.33
N SER A 424 47.05 -21.54 19.00
CA SER A 424 46.03 -20.76 18.28
C SER A 424 44.67 -21.47 18.25
N ASP A 425 44.66 -22.80 18.15
CA ASP A 425 43.43 -23.60 18.13
C ASP A 425 42.81 -23.75 19.52
N ILE A 426 43.62 -23.81 20.58
CA ILE A 426 43.15 -23.79 21.97
C ILE A 426 42.52 -22.43 22.31
N ASN A 427 43.16 -21.32 21.92
CA ASN A 427 42.58 -19.98 22.12
C ASN A 427 41.28 -19.78 21.34
N ASN A 428 41.17 -20.33 20.11
CA ASN A 428 39.94 -20.25 19.33
C ASN A 428 38.79 -21.03 19.98
N ASN A 429 39.05 -22.19 20.60
CA ASN A 429 38.04 -22.96 21.32
C ASN A 429 37.55 -22.24 22.59
N VAL A 430 38.45 -21.61 23.36
CA VAL A 430 38.07 -20.80 24.54
C VAL A 430 37.22 -19.58 24.14
N ILE A 431 37.53 -18.94 23.01
CA ILE A 431 36.74 -17.83 22.47
C ILE A 431 35.35 -18.31 22.02
N LEU A 432 35.25 -19.49 21.43
CA LEU A 432 33.98 -20.09 21.02
C LEU A 432 33.10 -20.49 22.22
N GLU A 433 33.66 -21.10 23.27
CA GLU A 433 32.92 -21.42 24.50
C GLU A 433 32.37 -20.16 25.17
N ASN A 434 33.18 -19.10 25.26
CA ASN A 434 32.73 -17.83 25.82
C ASN A 434 31.62 -17.18 24.99
N ARG A 435 31.68 -17.28 23.65
CA ARG A 435 30.58 -16.85 22.77
C ARG A 435 29.32 -17.68 22.98
N PHE A 436 29.44 -19.00 23.07
CA PHE A 436 28.30 -19.88 23.34
C PHE A 436 27.63 -19.58 24.68
N LYS A 437 28.43 -19.32 25.72
CA LYS A 437 27.91 -18.92 27.04
C LYS A 437 27.16 -17.60 26.97
N MET A 438 27.72 -16.59 26.30
CA MET A 438 27.07 -15.28 26.12
C MET A 438 25.78 -15.38 25.30
N LEU A 439 25.75 -16.21 24.26
CA LEU A 439 24.54 -16.49 23.47
C LEU A 439 23.45 -17.19 24.30
N ASN A 440 23.82 -18.13 25.16
CA ASN A 440 22.87 -18.80 26.06
C ASN A 440 22.30 -17.84 27.11
N GLU A 441 23.12 -16.94 27.66
CA GLU A 441 22.65 -15.90 28.58
C GLU A 441 21.67 -14.93 27.89
N GLN A 442 21.99 -14.48 26.66
CA GLN A 442 21.10 -13.66 25.84
C GLN A 442 19.78 -14.39 25.52
N LEU A 443 19.84 -15.68 25.21
CA LEU A 443 18.66 -16.50 24.93
C LEU A 443 17.76 -16.61 26.16
N ASN A 444 18.35 -16.84 27.34
CA ASN A 444 17.61 -16.91 28.60
C ASN A 444 16.96 -15.57 28.97
N GLU A 445 17.65 -14.44 28.72
CA GLU A 445 17.07 -13.11 28.92
C GLU A 445 15.88 -12.86 27.98
N LYS A 446 16.01 -13.25 26.70
CA LYS A 446 14.92 -13.16 25.73
C LYS A 446 13.72 -14.02 26.12
N ASN A 447 13.95 -15.24 26.62
CA ASN A 447 12.89 -16.10 27.11
C ASN A 447 12.17 -15.50 28.32
N SER A 448 12.90 -14.86 29.24
CA SER A 448 12.28 -14.13 30.37
C SER A 448 11.43 -12.93 29.89
N GLN A 449 11.90 -12.20 28.88
CA GLN A 449 11.14 -11.10 28.26
C GLN A 449 9.85 -11.60 27.59
N ILE A 450 9.91 -12.76 26.92
CA ILE A 450 8.75 -13.41 26.28
C ILE A 450 7.71 -13.82 27.33
N LEU A 451 8.13 -14.42 28.45
CA LEU A 451 7.21 -14.79 29.55
C LEU A 451 6.47 -13.57 30.10
N LYS A 452 7.19 -12.45 30.34
CA LYS A 452 6.57 -11.20 30.79
C LYS A 452 5.58 -10.62 29.78
N LEU A 453 5.89 -10.71 28.49
CA LEU A 453 4.97 -10.28 27.43
C LEU A 453 3.71 -11.14 27.38
N ASN A 454 3.85 -12.46 27.58
CA ASN A 454 2.70 -13.37 27.63
C ASN A 454 1.77 -13.05 28.80
N ASP A 455 2.31 -12.75 29.99
CA ASP A 455 1.51 -12.34 31.14
C ASP A 455 0.75 -11.03 30.87
N ILE A 456 1.40 -10.05 30.21
CA ILE A 456 0.75 -8.80 29.80
C ILE A 456 -0.39 -9.06 28.81
N ILE A 457 -0.17 -9.94 27.82
CA ILE A 457 -1.19 -10.31 26.83
C ILE A 457 -2.39 -10.99 27.51
N GLN A 458 -2.14 -11.94 28.43
CA GLN A 458 -3.22 -12.60 29.17
C GLN A 458 -4.04 -11.60 29.99
N ASN A 459 -3.40 -10.67 30.68
CA ASN A 459 -4.08 -9.63 31.44
C ASN A 459 -4.93 -8.72 30.53
N LYS A 460 -4.40 -8.32 29.37
CA LYS A 460 -5.15 -7.50 28.40
C LYS A 460 -6.33 -8.24 27.78
N ASN A 461 -6.20 -9.54 27.54
CA ASN A 461 -7.30 -10.37 27.05
C ASN A 461 -8.42 -10.46 28.09
N ASN A 462 -8.09 -10.64 29.37
CA ASN A 462 -9.08 -10.65 30.46
C ASN A 462 -9.82 -9.30 30.58
N GLU A 463 -9.09 -8.18 30.47
CA GLU A 463 -9.71 -6.84 30.42
C GLU A 463 -10.68 -6.70 29.24
N HIS A 464 -10.27 -7.17 28.06
CA HIS A 464 -11.11 -7.11 26.86
C HIS A 464 -12.38 -7.95 26.99
N ILE A 465 -12.29 -9.16 27.55
CA ILE A 465 -13.45 -10.02 27.85
C ILE A 465 -14.43 -9.31 28.79
N ASN A 466 -13.93 -8.67 29.85
CA ASN A 466 -14.77 -7.93 30.79
C ASN A 466 -15.49 -6.75 30.13
N ILE A 467 -14.82 -6.02 29.25
CA ILE A 467 -15.43 -4.93 28.48
C ILE A 467 -16.53 -5.47 27.55
N GLN A 468 -16.28 -6.58 26.86
CA GLN A 468 -17.27 -7.21 25.99
C GLN A 468 -18.51 -7.69 26.75
N MET A 469 -18.34 -8.29 27.93
CA MET A 469 -19.48 -8.68 28.78
C MET A 469 -20.32 -7.47 29.19
N GLY A 470 -19.67 -6.38 29.63
CA GLY A 470 -20.38 -5.15 30.00
C GLY A 470 -21.12 -4.50 28.83
N LEU A 471 -20.57 -4.57 27.61
CA LEU A 471 -21.27 -4.09 26.40
C LEU A 471 -22.48 -4.96 26.06
N ARG A 472 -22.38 -6.29 26.17
CA ARG A 472 -23.51 -7.20 25.93
C ARG A 472 -24.67 -6.96 26.88
N GLU A 473 -24.40 -6.71 28.16
CA GLU A 473 -25.44 -6.36 29.13
C GLU A 473 -26.14 -5.04 28.78
N LYS A 474 -25.37 -4.01 28.37
CA LYS A 474 -25.93 -2.73 27.94
C LYS A 474 -26.81 -2.87 26.70
N ILE A 475 -26.40 -3.65 25.71
CA ILE A 475 -27.19 -3.93 24.50
C ILE A 475 -28.52 -4.60 24.90
N LYS A 476 -28.47 -5.62 25.75
CA LYS A 476 -29.66 -6.33 26.22
C LYS A 476 -30.65 -5.41 26.95
N ASN A 477 -30.15 -4.45 27.72
CA ASN A 477 -31.00 -3.45 28.38
C ASN A 477 -31.68 -2.51 27.36
N VAL A 478 -30.95 -2.03 26.37
CA VAL A 478 -31.50 -1.19 25.30
C VAL A 478 -32.56 -1.94 24.48
N GLU A 479 -32.31 -3.21 24.15
CA GLU A 479 -33.28 -4.06 23.45
C GLU A 479 -34.57 -4.24 24.25
N ASN A 480 -34.46 -4.45 25.57
CA ASN A 480 -35.62 -4.53 26.46
C ASN A 480 -36.42 -3.22 26.52
N GLU A 481 -35.74 -2.07 26.56
CA GLU A 481 -36.40 -0.76 26.51
C GLU A 481 -37.11 -0.52 25.19
N ASN A 482 -36.47 -0.83 24.06
CA ASN A 482 -37.08 -0.73 22.74
C ASN A 482 -38.33 -1.62 22.60
N ASN A 483 -38.26 -2.86 23.09
CA ASN A 483 -39.41 -3.77 23.08
C ASN A 483 -40.57 -3.23 23.93
N ASN A 484 -40.28 -2.56 25.05
CA ASN A 484 -41.31 -1.92 25.87
C ASN A 484 -41.92 -0.69 25.18
N LEU A 485 -41.12 0.10 24.46
CA LEU A 485 -41.61 1.24 23.67
C LEU A 485 -42.50 0.78 22.50
N LEU A 486 -42.12 -0.26 21.78
CA LEU A 486 -42.92 -0.88 20.71
C LEU A 486 -44.30 -1.30 21.23
N LYS A 487 -44.36 -2.01 22.36
CA LYS A 487 -45.64 -2.41 22.99
C LYS A 487 -46.52 -1.22 23.39
N LYS A 488 -45.92 -0.08 23.76
CA LYS A 488 -46.69 1.15 24.06
C LYS A 488 -47.23 1.79 22.78
N LEU A 489 -46.45 1.77 21.70
CA LEU A 489 -46.83 2.29 20.40
C LEU A 489 -48.03 1.53 19.83
N GLU A 490 -47.99 0.19 19.84
CA GLU A 490 -49.11 -0.66 19.42
C GLU A 490 -50.41 -0.38 20.22
N LYS A 491 -50.29 -0.11 21.53
CA LYS A 491 -51.44 0.26 22.36
C LYS A 491 -52.02 1.62 21.98
N LEU A 492 -51.17 2.58 21.61
CA LEU A 492 -51.60 3.90 21.17
C LEU A 492 -52.28 3.84 19.80
N GLU A 493 -51.74 3.07 18.87
CA GLU A 493 -52.35 2.85 17.56
C GLU A 493 -53.76 2.26 17.68
N LYS A 494 -53.94 1.23 18.52
CA LYS A 494 -55.28 0.67 18.81
C LYS A 494 -56.24 1.70 19.41
N LYS A 495 -55.75 2.60 20.27
CA LYS A 495 -56.60 3.68 20.82
C LYS A 495 -57.00 4.70 19.75
N ILE A 496 -56.08 5.07 18.86
CA ILE A 496 -56.35 5.98 17.74
C ILE A 496 -57.39 5.37 16.81
N GLU A 497 -57.29 4.07 16.52
CA GLU A 497 -58.24 3.37 15.66
C GLU A 497 -59.64 3.34 16.26
N ASN A 498 -59.77 3.03 17.56
CA ASN A 498 -61.05 3.09 18.27
C ASN A 498 -61.67 4.49 18.29
N LEU A 499 -60.86 5.56 18.32
CA LEU A 499 -61.35 6.94 18.28
C LEU A 499 -61.83 7.36 16.88
N LYS A 500 -61.31 6.75 15.81
CA LYS A 500 -61.77 7.01 14.44
C LYS A 500 -63.18 6.47 14.20
N ASP A 501 -63.57 5.37 14.85
CA ASP A 501 -64.91 4.79 14.73
C ASP A 501 -66.01 5.64 15.40
N ILE A 502 -65.67 6.51 16.35
CA ILE A 502 -66.61 7.41 17.04
C ILE A 502 -66.98 8.62 16.17
N ASN A 503 -66.19 8.96 15.16
CA ASN A 503 -66.37 10.14 14.29
C ASN A 503 -67.13 9.86 12.99
N LYS A 504 -67.95 8.80 12.91
CA LYS A 504 -68.85 8.58 11.76
C LYS A 504 -69.97 9.63 11.75
N PRO A 505 -70.14 10.42 10.68
CA PRO A 505 -71.12 11.49 10.64
C PRO A 505 -72.55 10.94 10.62
N ILE A 506 -73.39 11.47 11.51
CA ILE A 506 -74.84 11.29 11.49
C ILE A 506 -75.36 11.90 10.19
N LYS A 507 -76.00 11.09 9.34
CA LYS A 507 -76.70 11.56 8.14
C LYS A 507 -77.91 12.40 8.56
N LEU A 508 -77.86 13.70 8.30
CA LEU A 508 -79.05 14.55 8.25
C LEU A 508 -79.66 14.41 6.84
N GLU A 509 -80.92 13.99 6.81
CA GLU A 509 -81.73 13.91 5.60
C GLU A 509 -82.10 15.30 5.08
N ASN A 510 -82.25 15.34 3.75
CA ASN A 510 -82.59 16.48 2.91
C ASN A 510 -83.79 17.28 3.40
N GLU A 511 -83.79 18.59 3.13
CA GLU A 511 -84.98 19.20 2.56
C GLU A 511 -84.65 20.39 1.64
N ASN A 512 -85.34 20.37 0.51
CA ASN A 512 -85.29 21.33 -0.60
C ASN A 512 -85.63 22.76 -0.15
N THR A 513 -85.05 23.76 -0.81
CA THR A 513 -85.83 24.78 -1.53
C THR A 513 -84.96 25.69 -2.39
N ASN A 514 -85.45 25.92 -3.61
CA ASN A 514 -85.03 26.93 -4.58
C ASN A 514 -84.84 28.32 -3.96
N SER A 515 -83.82 29.07 -4.40
CA SER A 515 -84.02 30.23 -5.28
C SER A 515 -82.77 31.11 -5.45
N LYS A 516 -82.59 31.57 -6.70
CA LYS A 516 -82.14 32.91 -7.14
C LYS A 516 -80.76 33.43 -6.70
N SER A 517 -79.89 33.50 -7.71
CA SER A 517 -79.12 34.68 -8.16
C SER A 517 -78.54 35.64 -7.10
N LYS A 518 -77.21 35.79 -7.10
CA LYS A 518 -76.54 37.07 -7.41
C LYS A 518 -75.03 36.91 -7.44
N GLU A 519 -74.42 37.61 -8.39
CA GLU A 519 -73.01 38.00 -8.41
C GLU A 519 -72.57 38.57 -7.06
N ILE A 520 -71.28 38.45 -6.74
CA ILE A 520 -70.41 39.53 -6.26
C ILE A 520 -68.95 39.08 -6.35
N THR A 521 -68.17 39.92 -7.02
CA THR A 521 -66.71 40.01 -7.10
C THR A 521 -66.09 40.50 -5.79
N SER A 522 -64.75 40.41 -5.69
CA SER A 522 -63.85 41.08 -4.73
C SER A 522 -63.83 40.47 -3.31
N TYR A 523 -62.70 40.25 -2.63
CA TYR A 523 -61.56 41.13 -2.39
C TYR A 523 -60.32 40.36 -1.89
N GLU A 524 -59.18 41.04 -2.04
CA GLU A 524 -57.83 40.74 -1.59
C GLU A 524 -57.70 40.39 -0.09
N LYS A 525 -56.82 39.44 0.25
CA LYS A 525 -55.47 39.73 0.75
C LYS A 525 -54.61 38.48 0.83
#